data_AF-A0A0L0APX2-F1
#
_entry.id   AF-A0A0L0APX2-F1
#
_cell.length_a   1.000
_cell.length_b   1.000
_cell.length_c   1.000
_cell.angle_alpha   90.00
_cell.angle_beta   90.00
_cell.angle_gamma   90.00
#
_symmetry.space_group_name_H-M   'P 1'
#
loop_
_entity.id
_entity.type
_entity.pdbx_description
1 polymer ?
#
loop_
_entity_poly.entity_id
_entity_poly.type
_entity_poly.pdbx_seq_one_letter_code
_entity_poly.pdbx_strand_id
1 'polypeptide(L)'
;MDYHIAQTEKRKIAGFHLVGPWEKTVRQGFEQLMLWVNTQHVQPQEWLAVYYDNPDNTPEEKLRCATVVSVGDDFIVSPNSSGVILTEIEGGEYAIASARVEQHDFETPWRQFFECLLQDNHRQIAPRPCFEIYRNDGNTDGYWDIDMYIPLENSHAEGAGGGKKTVQSRF
;
A
#
# COMPACT_ATOMS: atom_id res chain seq x y z
N MET A 1 -10.74 11.54 -9.74
CA MET A 1 -11.31 11.28 -8.41
C MET A 1 -10.87 12.36 -7.45
N ASP A 2 -11.61 12.56 -6.37
CA ASP A 2 -11.17 13.46 -5.31
C ASP A 2 -10.19 12.73 -4.37
N TYR A 3 -9.20 13.46 -3.89
CA TYR A 3 -8.26 13.01 -2.88
C TYR A 3 -8.01 14.14 -1.89
N HIS A 4 -7.51 13.80 -0.71
CA HIS A 4 -7.05 14.77 0.27
C HIS A 4 -5.62 14.45 0.70
N ILE A 5 -4.95 15.44 1.28
CA ILE A 5 -3.62 15.26 1.84
C ILE A 5 -3.75 15.14 3.35
N ALA A 6 -3.05 14.17 3.93
CA ALA A 6 -2.97 14.03 5.37
C ALA A 6 -1.57 13.63 5.81
N GLN A 7 -1.17 14.16 6.97
CA GLN A 7 -0.07 13.59 7.73
C GLN A 7 -0.56 12.30 8.39
N THR A 8 0.15 11.20 8.17
CA THR A 8 -0.16 9.89 8.74
C THR A 8 0.97 9.42 9.65
N GLU A 9 0.59 8.72 10.71
CA GLU A 9 1.54 8.05 11.59
C GLU A 9 2.12 6.80 10.94
N LYS A 10 3.30 6.41 11.40
CA LYS A 10 3.90 5.12 11.02
C LYS A 10 3.00 3.96 11.45
N ARG A 11 3.03 2.87 10.69
CA ARG A 11 2.27 1.64 11.00
C ARG A 11 3.21 0.48 11.18
N LYS A 12 3.15 -0.20 12.32
CA LYS A 12 3.76 -1.52 12.47
C LYS A 12 2.89 -2.55 11.75
N ILE A 13 3.48 -3.31 10.84
CA ILE A 13 2.76 -4.25 9.97
C ILE A 13 3.37 -5.65 10.07
N ALA A 14 2.50 -6.65 10.05
CA ALA A 14 2.86 -8.07 10.06
C ALA A 14 2.12 -8.85 8.98
N GLY A 15 2.81 -9.73 8.27
CA GLY A 15 2.19 -10.54 7.23
C GLY A 15 3.22 -11.16 6.29
N PHE A 16 2.94 -11.16 4.99
CA PHE A 16 3.74 -11.91 4.02
C PHE A 16 4.22 -11.02 2.88
N HIS A 17 5.47 -11.21 2.46
CA HIS A 17 6.03 -10.62 1.26
C HIS A 17 5.94 -11.61 0.11
N LEU A 18 5.46 -11.18 -1.05
CA LEU A 18 5.28 -12.02 -2.23
C LEU A 18 5.90 -11.36 -3.46
N VAL A 19 6.38 -12.21 -4.37
CA VAL A 19 6.97 -11.81 -5.65
C VAL A 19 6.26 -12.53 -6.79
N GLY A 20 5.88 -11.79 -7.82
CA GLY A 20 5.16 -12.29 -8.98
C GLY A 20 3.91 -11.46 -9.31
N PRO A 21 3.12 -11.89 -10.31
CA PRO A 21 2.00 -11.12 -10.86
C PRO A 21 0.96 -10.84 -9.77
N TRP A 22 0.66 -9.55 -9.55
CA TRP A 22 -0.22 -9.09 -8.46
C TRP A 22 -1.63 -9.67 -8.51
N GLU A 23 -2.18 -9.89 -9.71
CA GLU A 23 -3.47 -10.57 -9.91
C GLU A 23 -3.56 -11.94 -9.22
N LYS A 24 -2.41 -12.60 -9.02
CA LYS A 24 -2.31 -13.90 -8.33
C LYS A 24 -1.78 -13.73 -6.91
N THR A 25 -0.69 -12.97 -6.74
CA THR A 25 0.04 -12.90 -5.48
C THR A 25 -0.72 -12.14 -4.40
N VAL A 26 -1.48 -11.10 -4.73
CA VAL A 26 -2.28 -10.37 -3.73
C VAL A 26 -3.36 -11.27 -3.13
N ARG A 27 -4.13 -11.97 -3.98
CA ARG A 27 -5.16 -12.91 -3.49
C ARG A 27 -4.58 -14.04 -2.65
N GLN A 28 -3.52 -14.69 -3.14
CA GLN A 28 -2.84 -15.77 -2.42
C GLN A 28 -2.26 -15.29 -1.09
N GLY A 29 -1.70 -14.08 -1.08
CA GLY A 29 -1.16 -13.44 0.12
C GLY A 29 -2.24 -13.23 1.18
N PHE A 30 -3.43 -12.72 0.80
CA PHE A 30 -4.54 -12.55 1.73
C PHE A 30 -5.10 -13.88 2.25
N GLU A 31 -5.21 -14.91 1.41
CA GLU A 31 -5.59 -16.27 1.86
C GLU A 31 -4.63 -16.78 2.96
N GLN A 32 -3.32 -16.62 2.73
CA GLN A 32 -2.29 -16.99 3.70
C GLN A 32 -2.34 -16.12 4.97
N LEU A 33 -2.56 -14.82 4.81
CA LEU A 33 -2.67 -13.86 5.90
C LEU A 33 -3.86 -14.16 6.82
N MET A 34 -5.04 -14.41 6.24
CA MET A 34 -6.25 -14.78 6.99
C MET A 34 -6.03 -16.06 7.80
N LEU A 35 -5.43 -17.08 7.19
CA LEU A 35 -5.11 -18.33 7.91
C LEU A 35 -4.18 -18.07 9.09
N TRP A 36 -3.12 -17.29 8.90
CA TRP A 36 -2.17 -16.95 9.96
C TRP A 36 -2.81 -16.13 11.08
N VAL A 37 -3.55 -15.06 10.74
CA VAL A 37 -4.25 -14.20 11.72
C VAL A 37 -5.18 -15.04 12.60
N ASN A 38 -5.97 -15.92 11.99
CA ASN A 38 -6.91 -16.78 12.70
C ASN A 38 -6.18 -17.82 13.59
N THR A 39 -5.12 -18.46 13.07
CA THR A 39 -4.39 -19.51 13.78
C THR A 39 -3.58 -18.97 14.97
N GLN A 40 -2.99 -17.78 14.82
CA GLN A 40 -2.21 -17.14 15.88
C GLN A 40 -3.04 -16.17 16.74
N HIS A 41 -4.35 -16.07 16.49
CA HIS A 41 -5.27 -15.16 17.17
C HIS A 41 -4.82 -13.69 17.19
N VAL A 42 -4.17 -13.27 16.09
CA VAL A 42 -3.73 -11.88 15.92
C VAL A 42 -4.95 -10.98 15.91
N GLN A 43 -4.85 -9.83 16.57
CA GLN A 43 -5.89 -8.79 16.55
C GLN A 43 -5.48 -7.73 15.53
N PRO A 44 -5.93 -7.83 14.27
CA PRO A 44 -5.59 -6.85 13.25
C PRO A 44 -6.30 -5.52 13.51
N GLN A 45 -5.60 -4.41 13.32
CA GLN A 45 -6.22 -3.08 13.34
C GLN A 45 -6.74 -2.69 11.95
N GLU A 46 -5.93 -2.94 10.92
CA GLU A 46 -6.27 -2.70 9.51
C GLU A 46 -5.72 -3.85 8.65
N TRP A 47 -6.35 -4.11 7.51
CA TRP A 47 -5.88 -5.06 6.49
C TRP A 47 -5.35 -4.27 5.30
N LEU A 48 -4.14 -4.59 4.83
CA LEU A 48 -3.44 -3.79 3.84
C LEU A 48 -2.76 -4.62 2.75
N ALA A 49 -2.70 -4.05 1.55
CA ALA A 49 -1.77 -4.46 0.50
C ALA A 49 -0.75 -3.32 0.26
N VAL A 50 0.53 -3.66 0.25
CA VAL A 50 1.64 -2.72 0.01
C VAL A 50 2.32 -3.08 -1.31
N TYR A 51 2.54 -2.08 -2.17
CA TYR A 51 3.11 -2.27 -3.51
C TYR A 51 4.46 -1.57 -3.63
N TYR A 52 5.49 -2.31 -4.04
CA TYR A 52 6.88 -1.81 -4.01
C TYR A 52 7.44 -1.44 -5.39
N ASP A 53 6.69 -1.69 -6.46
CA ASP A 53 7.12 -1.56 -7.85
C ASP A 53 6.00 -0.93 -8.68
N ASN A 54 6.30 -0.46 -9.90
CA ASN A 54 5.28 -0.05 -10.88
C ASN A 54 5.06 -1.17 -11.91
N PRO A 55 3.82 -1.66 -12.09
CA PRO A 55 3.50 -2.71 -13.05
C PRO A 55 3.69 -2.29 -14.51
N ASP A 56 3.66 -1.00 -14.83
CA ASP A 56 3.88 -0.52 -16.20
C ASP A 56 5.36 -0.63 -16.61
N ASN A 57 6.29 -0.69 -15.64
CA ASN A 57 7.74 -0.67 -15.88
C ASN A 57 8.50 -1.88 -15.32
N THR A 58 7.87 -2.68 -14.47
CA THR A 58 8.48 -3.85 -13.82
C THR A 58 7.82 -5.12 -14.37
N PRO A 59 8.62 -6.09 -14.88
CA PRO A 59 8.08 -7.37 -15.36
C PRO A 59 7.23 -8.06 -14.28
N GLU A 60 6.12 -8.68 -14.68
CA GLU A 60 5.14 -9.26 -13.76
C GLU A 60 5.76 -10.26 -12.77
N GLU A 61 6.75 -11.04 -13.22
CA GLU A 61 7.43 -12.04 -12.42
C GLU A 61 8.38 -11.47 -11.36
N LYS A 62 8.64 -10.16 -11.43
CA LYS A 62 9.49 -9.41 -10.49
C LYS A 62 8.71 -8.45 -9.62
N LEU A 63 7.42 -8.27 -9.86
CA LEU A 63 6.58 -7.40 -9.06
C LEU A 63 6.54 -7.89 -7.61
N ARG A 64 6.74 -6.98 -6.66
CA ARG A 64 6.73 -7.28 -5.24
C ARG A 64 5.54 -6.62 -4.58
N CYS A 65 4.89 -7.35 -3.70
CA CYS A 65 3.86 -6.82 -2.81
C CYS A 65 4.01 -7.42 -1.41
N ALA A 66 3.31 -6.84 -0.45
CA ALA A 66 3.09 -7.46 0.83
C ALA A 66 1.60 -7.39 1.20
N THR A 67 1.04 -8.50 1.65
CA THR A 67 -0.30 -8.57 2.23
C THR A 67 -0.14 -8.70 3.74
N VAL A 68 -0.60 -7.70 4.47
CA VAL A 68 -0.28 -7.52 5.88
C VAL A 68 -1.48 -7.02 6.67
N VAL A 69 -1.39 -7.15 7.99
CA VAL A 69 -2.25 -6.43 8.93
C VAL A 69 -1.42 -5.42 9.70
N SER A 70 -2.00 -4.27 10.03
CA SER A 70 -1.41 -3.39 11.05
C SER A 70 -1.68 -3.96 12.44
N VAL A 71 -0.68 -3.80 13.31
CA VAL A 71 -0.64 -4.37 14.67
C VAL A 71 -0.17 -3.32 15.67
N GLY A 72 -0.44 -3.54 16.95
CA GLY A 72 0.03 -2.65 18.03
C GLY A 72 1.56 -2.55 18.10
N ASP A 73 2.06 -1.44 18.62
CA ASP A 73 3.51 -1.18 18.74
C ASP A 73 4.25 -2.23 19.55
N ASP A 74 3.59 -2.82 20.55
CA ASP A 74 4.09 -3.87 21.42
C ASP A 74 3.93 -5.28 20.84
N PHE A 75 3.36 -5.42 19.63
CA PHE A 75 3.16 -6.71 18.99
C PHE A 75 4.49 -7.45 18.74
N ILE A 76 4.51 -8.74 19.06
CA ILE A 76 5.65 -9.64 18.85
C ILE A 76 5.15 -10.82 18.03
N VAL A 77 5.87 -11.14 16.94
CA VAL A 77 5.56 -12.32 16.12
C VAL A 77 5.81 -13.59 16.94
N SER A 78 4.79 -14.43 17.02
CA SER A 78 4.88 -15.76 17.65
C SER A 78 5.94 -16.62 16.97
N PRO A 79 6.79 -17.36 17.71
CA PRO A 79 7.83 -18.23 17.14
C PRO A 79 7.32 -19.25 16.10
N ASN A 80 6.04 -19.62 16.15
CA ASN A 80 5.40 -20.55 15.22
C ASN A 80 4.87 -19.87 13.94
N SER A 81 5.38 -18.69 13.58
CA SER A 81 4.93 -17.89 12.44
C SER A 81 5.97 -17.85 11.31
N SER A 82 6.31 -19.03 10.77
CA SER A 82 7.29 -19.13 9.69
C SER A 82 6.90 -18.27 8.47
N GLY A 83 7.87 -17.51 7.94
CA GLY A 83 7.68 -16.66 6.75
C GLY A 83 6.97 -15.33 7.01
N VAL A 84 6.52 -15.06 8.24
CA VAL A 84 5.91 -13.78 8.59
C VAL A 84 6.98 -12.70 8.71
N ILE A 85 6.79 -11.61 7.98
CA ILE A 85 7.56 -10.38 8.14
C ILE A 85 6.93 -9.50 9.21
N LEU A 86 7.77 -8.79 9.98
CA LEU A 86 7.36 -7.72 10.89
C LEU A 86 8.21 -6.49 10.54
N THR A 87 7.56 -5.45 10.05
CA THR A 87 8.22 -4.22 9.57
C THR A 87 7.33 -3.01 9.80
N GLU A 88 7.67 -1.88 9.20
CA GLU A 88 6.91 -0.63 9.33
C GLU A 88 6.61 -0.02 7.96
N ILE A 89 5.41 0.55 7.81
CA ILE A 89 5.14 1.58 6.82
C ILE A 89 5.50 2.92 7.47
N GLU A 90 6.40 3.67 6.85
CA GLU A 90 6.82 4.97 7.35
C GLU A 90 5.64 5.94 7.46
N GLY A 91 5.60 6.72 8.55
CA GLY A 91 4.71 7.88 8.62
C GLY A 91 5.15 8.95 7.61
N GLY A 92 4.32 9.98 7.45
CA GLY A 92 4.60 11.06 6.51
C GLY A 92 3.35 11.66 5.91
N GLU A 93 3.56 12.57 4.98
CA GLU A 93 2.48 13.13 4.17
C GLU A 93 2.08 12.13 3.07
N TYR A 94 0.78 11.91 2.93
CA TYR A 94 0.18 11.05 1.91
C TYR A 94 -0.94 11.78 1.20
N ALA A 95 -1.06 11.54 -0.10
CA ALA A 95 -2.32 11.71 -0.80
C ALA A 95 -3.18 10.48 -0.53
N ILE A 96 -4.45 10.70 -0.17
CA ILE A 96 -5.39 9.64 0.21
C ILE A 96 -6.68 9.80 -0.60
N ALA A 97 -7.08 8.72 -1.25
CA ALA A 97 -8.35 8.63 -1.96
C ALA A 97 -9.11 7.36 -1.59
N SER A 98 -10.43 7.45 -1.53
CA SER A 98 -11.31 6.32 -1.24
C SER A 98 -12.01 5.88 -2.52
N ALA A 99 -12.18 4.58 -2.70
CA ALA A 99 -12.91 4.01 -3.83
C ALA A 99 -13.71 2.77 -3.41
N ARG A 100 -14.82 2.54 -4.13
CA ARG A 100 -15.51 1.26 -4.13
C ARG A 100 -15.09 0.46 -5.34
N VAL A 101 -14.60 -0.75 -5.11
CA VAL A 101 -14.22 -1.73 -6.12
C VAL A 101 -15.35 -2.75 -6.25
N GLU A 102 -15.84 -2.88 -7.48
CA GLU A 102 -16.82 -3.88 -7.88
C GLU A 102 -16.18 -4.78 -8.95
N GLN A 103 -16.68 -6.00 -9.09
CA GLN A 103 -16.22 -6.94 -10.14
C GLN A 103 -14.70 -7.20 -10.12
N HIS A 104 -14.04 -6.99 -8.98
CA HIS A 104 -12.59 -7.12 -8.79
C HIS A 104 -11.75 -6.13 -9.63
N ASP A 105 -12.32 -5.00 -10.05
CA ASP A 105 -11.58 -3.94 -10.75
C ASP A 105 -10.85 -3.01 -9.76
N PHE A 106 -9.73 -3.51 -9.23
CA PHE A 106 -8.85 -2.72 -8.36
C PHE A 106 -7.95 -1.76 -9.16
N GLU A 107 -7.70 -2.03 -10.44
CA GLU A 107 -6.76 -1.26 -11.25
C GLU A 107 -7.31 0.12 -11.62
N THR A 108 -8.58 0.18 -12.03
CA THR A 108 -9.23 1.44 -12.44
C THR A 108 -9.12 2.56 -11.40
N PRO A 109 -9.47 2.37 -10.11
CA PRO A 109 -9.31 3.43 -9.12
C PRO A 109 -7.84 3.82 -8.92
N TRP A 110 -6.90 2.88 -8.86
CA TRP A 110 -5.48 3.23 -8.76
C TRP A 110 -4.99 4.08 -9.93
N ARG A 111 -5.34 3.72 -11.18
CA ARG A 111 -4.98 4.51 -12.37
C ARG A 111 -5.56 5.91 -12.31
N GLN A 112 -6.85 6.04 -12.00
CA GLN A 112 -7.49 7.34 -11.84
C GLN A 112 -6.83 8.19 -10.76
N PHE A 113 -6.35 7.57 -9.67
CA PHE A 113 -5.72 8.29 -8.56
C PHE A 113 -4.36 8.83 -8.97
N PHE A 114 -3.51 7.99 -9.56
CA PHE A 114 -2.22 8.43 -10.11
C PHE A 114 -2.38 9.51 -11.18
N GLU A 115 -3.34 9.37 -12.11
CA GLU A 115 -3.61 10.38 -13.13
C GLU A 115 -3.96 11.75 -12.52
N CYS A 116 -4.83 11.77 -11.50
CA CYS A 116 -5.21 13.01 -10.82
C CYS A 116 -4.02 13.62 -10.07
N LEU A 117 -3.23 12.80 -9.37
CA LEU A 117 -2.10 13.28 -8.58
C LEU A 117 -0.93 13.76 -9.45
N LEU A 118 -0.66 13.10 -10.58
CA LEU A 118 0.40 13.49 -11.52
C LEU A 118 0.09 14.79 -12.26
N GLN A 119 -1.18 15.21 -12.31
CA GLN A 119 -1.57 16.51 -12.85
C GLN A 119 -1.38 17.66 -11.83
N ASP A 120 -1.18 17.36 -10.56
CA ASP A 120 -0.91 18.37 -9.53
C ASP A 120 0.59 18.74 -9.50
N ASN A 121 0.92 19.86 -10.13
CA ASN A 121 2.29 20.38 -10.20
C ASN A 121 2.85 20.88 -8.85
N HIS A 122 2.06 20.90 -7.78
CA HIS A 122 2.49 21.30 -6.43
C HIS A 122 2.88 20.11 -5.54
N ARG A 123 2.82 18.89 -6.07
CA ARG A 123 3.04 17.65 -5.32
C ARG A 123 4.03 16.78 -6.06
N GLN A 124 4.89 16.13 -5.28
CA GLN A 124 5.82 15.15 -5.78
C GLN A 124 5.63 13.86 -5.00
N ILE A 125 5.41 12.76 -5.71
CA ILE A 125 5.31 11.43 -5.12
C ILE A 125 6.71 11.02 -4.64
N ALA A 126 6.82 10.57 -3.40
CA ALA A 126 8.07 10.10 -2.84
C ALA A 126 8.42 8.70 -3.37
N PRO A 127 9.72 8.33 -3.44
CA PRO A 127 10.17 7.00 -3.84
C PRO A 127 9.97 5.99 -2.69
N ARG A 128 8.74 5.87 -2.21
CA ARG A 128 8.28 4.99 -1.13
C ARG A 128 7.08 4.16 -1.63
N PRO A 129 6.83 2.97 -1.09
CA PRO A 129 5.71 2.14 -1.53
C PRO A 129 4.36 2.81 -1.28
N CYS A 130 3.44 2.69 -2.23
CA CYS A 130 2.03 2.98 -2.01
C CYS A 130 1.35 1.76 -1.37
N PHE A 131 0.18 1.98 -0.77
CA PHE A 131 -0.59 0.91 -0.16
C PHE A 131 -2.08 1.22 -0.18
N GLU A 132 -2.90 0.19 -0.03
CA GLU A 132 -4.34 0.33 0.21
C GLU A 132 -4.74 -0.32 1.53
N ILE A 133 -5.81 0.22 2.13
CA ILE A 133 -6.48 -0.32 3.31
C ILE A 133 -7.85 -0.81 2.88
N TYR A 134 -8.17 -2.06 3.23
CA TYR A 134 -9.48 -2.66 3.00
C TYR A 134 -10.40 -2.30 4.18
N ARG A 135 -11.53 -1.63 3.90
CA ARG A 135 -12.48 -1.15 4.93
C ARG A 135 -13.59 -2.15 5.24
N ASN A 136 -13.77 -3.16 4.41
CA ASN A 136 -14.75 -4.23 4.58
C ASN A 136 -14.22 -5.56 4.01
N ASP A 137 -14.98 -6.64 4.23
CA ASP A 137 -14.72 -7.94 3.61
C ASP A 137 -15.58 -8.10 2.36
N GLY A 138 -14.97 -7.87 1.19
CA GLY A 138 -15.68 -7.97 -0.08
C GLY A 138 -16.07 -9.40 -0.48
N ASN A 139 -15.54 -10.44 0.18
CA ASN A 139 -16.07 -11.80 -0.01
C ASN A 139 -17.45 -11.95 0.62
N THR A 140 -17.71 -11.22 1.70
CA THR A 140 -18.99 -11.22 2.40
C THR A 140 -19.96 -10.22 1.75
N ASP A 141 -19.48 -9.01 1.44
CA ASP A 141 -20.34 -7.91 1.00
C ASP A 141 -20.55 -7.85 -0.53
N GLY A 142 -19.69 -8.50 -1.31
CA GLY A 142 -19.72 -8.50 -2.78
C GLY A 142 -19.06 -7.28 -3.45
N TYR A 143 -18.49 -6.37 -2.66
CA TYR A 143 -17.72 -5.20 -3.11
C TYR A 143 -16.63 -4.87 -2.08
N TRP A 144 -15.61 -4.11 -2.47
CA TRP A 144 -14.56 -3.66 -1.56
C TRP A 144 -14.54 -2.13 -1.48
N ASP A 145 -14.72 -1.57 -0.30
CA ASP A 145 -14.38 -0.18 -0.02
C ASP A 145 -12.91 -0.13 0.40
N ILE A 146 -12.10 0.63 -0.34
CA ILE A 146 -10.66 0.77 -0.12
C ILE A 146 -10.27 2.23 0.08
N ASP A 147 -9.25 2.45 0.90
CA ASP A 147 -8.51 3.72 0.95
C ASP A 147 -7.11 3.51 0.41
N MET A 148 -6.77 4.23 -0.66
CA MET A 148 -5.48 4.19 -1.33
C MET A 148 -4.58 5.33 -0.81
N TYR A 149 -3.31 5.02 -0.59
CA TYR A 149 -2.31 5.93 -0.02
C TYR A 149 -1.11 6.02 -0.95
N ILE A 150 -0.86 7.21 -1.50
CA ILE A 150 0.34 7.52 -2.27
C ILE A 150 1.25 8.42 -1.44
N PRO A 151 2.49 8.01 -1.13
CA PRO A 151 3.41 8.80 -0.32
C PRO A 151 3.88 10.04 -1.09
N LEU A 152 3.93 11.18 -0.41
CA LEU A 152 4.45 12.42 -0.95
C LEU A 152 5.85 12.73 -0.39
N GLU A 153 6.62 13.52 -1.15
CA GLU A 153 7.83 14.16 -0.64
C GLU A 153 7.43 15.25 0.36
N ASN A 154 8.16 15.34 1.48
CA ASN A 154 7.89 16.36 2.49
C ASN A 154 8.07 17.75 1.88
N SER A 155 7.03 18.58 1.97
CA SER A 155 7.05 19.98 1.56
C SER A 155 7.96 20.88 2.43
N HIS A 156 8.64 20.32 3.44
CA HIS A 156 9.62 21.01 4.30
C HIS A 156 11.09 20.65 3.99
N ALA A 157 11.49 20.77 2.73
CA ALA A 157 12.89 20.79 2.32
C ALA A 157 13.20 21.98 1.40
N GLU A 158 12.69 23.18 1.72
CA GLU A 158 13.22 24.42 1.12
C GLU A 158 14.47 24.86 1.88
N GLY A 159 15.63 24.54 1.29
CA GLY A 159 16.91 25.03 1.80
C GLY A 159 18.16 24.45 1.15
N ALA A 160 18.25 24.35 -0.19
CA ALA A 160 19.47 24.63 -0.97
C ALA A 160 19.39 24.07 -2.40
N GLY A 161 19.63 24.94 -3.37
CA GLY A 161 20.29 24.57 -4.62
C GLY A 161 19.38 24.26 -5.79
N GLY A 162 19.05 25.30 -6.55
CA GLY A 162 18.50 25.18 -7.90
C GLY A 162 19.39 24.29 -8.78
N GLY A 163 18.77 23.25 -9.33
CA GLY A 163 19.33 22.44 -10.39
C GLY A 163 18.17 21.81 -11.14
N LYS A 164 18.02 22.13 -12.44
CA LYS A 164 17.14 21.41 -13.34
C LYS A 164 17.48 19.92 -13.22
N LYS A 165 16.59 19.12 -12.63
CA LYS A 165 16.69 17.67 -12.66
C LYS A 165 15.58 17.14 -13.54
N THR A 166 16.00 16.73 -14.74
CA THR A 166 15.30 15.75 -15.55
C THR A 166 14.95 14.57 -14.67
N VAL A 167 13.67 14.43 -14.30
CA VAL A 167 13.19 13.21 -13.67
C VAL A 167 12.96 12.22 -14.80
N GLN A 168 13.92 11.30 -14.98
CA GLN A 168 13.59 10.03 -15.60
C GLN A 168 12.49 9.42 -14.73
N SER A 169 11.31 9.26 -15.33
CA SER A 169 10.16 8.59 -14.71
C SER A 169 10.60 7.23 -14.17
N ARG A 170 10.85 7.19 -12.87
CA ARG A 170 10.72 5.99 -12.05
C ARG A 170 9.48 6.22 -11.21
N PHE A 171 8.35 6.17 -11.89
CA PHE A 171 7.24 5.44 -11.33
C PHE A 171 7.47 4.04 -11.84
#